data_AF-A0A0K1E1X7-F1
#
_entry.id   AF-A0A0K1E1X7-F1
#
_cell.length_a   1.000
_cell.length_b   1.000
_cell.length_c   1.000
_cell.angle_alpha   90.00
_cell.angle_beta   90.00
_cell.angle_gamma   90.00
#
_symmetry.space_group_name_H-M   'P 1'
#
loop_
_entity.id
_entity.type
_entity.pdbx_description
1 polymer ?
#
loop_
_entity_poly.entity_id
_entity_poly.type
_entity_poly.pdbx_seq_one_letter_code
_entity_poly.pdbx_strand_id
1 'polypeptide(L)'
;MLTFRYLLTVVAAMAATAAVAATVLGMFSSSQAPLVSAAASIVAEKAAHLDTPVAVRLYPANYTYTNGRWILTNRVSPGATAVPVYVLSLGQCPPSIQDMLNKTYAVRNATVVLTNCVLVMPWVQGSTITHYAATCRSGTDFRPETAEVEASGVKMRLVVVNC
;
A
#
# COMPACT_ATOMS: atom_id res chain seq x y z
N MET A 1 -39.91 -12.93 -34.06
CA MET A 1 -39.99 -14.03 -33.07
C MET A 1 -38.57 -14.46 -32.71
N LEU A 2 -38.01 -14.00 -31.58
CA LEU A 2 -36.79 -14.61 -31.04
C LEU A 2 -37.15 -16.02 -30.58
N THR A 3 -36.59 -17.03 -31.23
CA THR A 3 -36.84 -18.43 -30.90
C THR A 3 -36.15 -18.80 -29.59
N PHE A 4 -36.75 -19.71 -28.82
CA PHE A 4 -36.26 -20.17 -27.50
C PHE A 4 -34.78 -20.60 -27.50
N ARG A 5 -34.28 -21.10 -28.64
CA ARG A 5 -32.87 -21.45 -28.85
C ARG A 5 -31.92 -20.24 -28.76
N TYR A 6 -32.36 -19.06 -29.21
CA TYR A 6 -31.58 -17.84 -29.16
C TYR A 6 -31.46 -17.27 -27.73
N LEU A 7 -32.47 -17.50 -26.89
CA LEU A 7 -32.40 -17.16 -25.46
C LEU A 7 -31.41 -18.07 -24.73
N LEU A 8 -31.42 -19.38 -25.03
CA LEU A 8 -30.47 -20.34 -24.44
C LEU A 8 -29.02 -20.04 -24.80
N THR A 9 -28.73 -19.66 -26.05
CA THR A 9 -27.36 -19.32 -26.46
C THR A 9 -26.86 -18.04 -25.79
N VAL A 10 -27.72 -17.03 -25.62
CA VAL A 10 -27.38 -15.80 -24.89
C VAL A 10 -27.10 -16.07 -23.42
N VAL A 11 -27.91 -16.90 -22.76
CA VAL A 11 -27.70 -17.28 -21.35
C VAL A 11 -26.40 -18.08 -21.18
N ALA A 12 -26.11 -19.03 -22.08
CA ALA A 12 -24.87 -19.78 -22.04
C ALA A 12 -23.63 -18.90 -22.25
N ALA A 13 -23.71 -17.92 -23.17
CA ALA A 13 -22.64 -16.94 -23.39
C ALA A 13 -22.42 -16.03 -22.16
N MET A 14 -23.49 -15.60 -21.50
CA MET A 14 -23.38 -14.83 -20.26
C MET A 14 -22.77 -15.65 -19.13
N ALA A 15 -23.17 -16.91 -18.97
CA ALA A 15 -22.62 -17.80 -17.95
C ALA A 15 -21.12 -18.06 -18.17
N ALA A 16 -20.70 -18.26 -19.43
CA ALA A 16 -19.29 -18.41 -19.78
C ALA A 16 -18.49 -17.15 -19.44
N THR A 17 -19.01 -15.96 -19.79
CA THR A 17 -18.36 -14.68 -19.47
C THR A 17 -18.25 -14.46 -17.96
N ALA A 18 -19.29 -14.82 -17.20
CA ALA A 18 -19.28 -14.73 -15.75
C ALA A 18 -18.27 -15.70 -15.10
N ALA A 19 -18.15 -16.93 -15.62
CA ALA A 19 -17.16 -17.90 -15.16
C ALA A 19 -15.72 -17.45 -15.45
N VAL A 20 -15.48 -16.85 -16.62
CA VAL A 20 -14.18 -16.25 -16.96
C VAL A 20 -13.87 -15.07 -16.03
N ALA A 21 -14.85 -14.20 -15.76
CA ALA A 21 -14.66 -13.10 -14.80
C ALA A 21 -14.36 -13.60 -13.38
N ALA A 22 -15.06 -14.64 -12.91
CA ALA A 22 -14.85 -15.22 -11.58
C ALA A 22 -13.49 -15.92 -11.45
N THR A 23 -13.04 -16.64 -12.48
CA THR A 23 -11.71 -17.26 -12.50
C THR A 23 -10.60 -16.22 -12.52
N VAL A 24 -10.75 -15.15 -13.31
CA VAL A 24 -9.84 -14.01 -13.34
C VAL A 24 -9.78 -13.31 -11.97
N LEU A 25 -10.92 -13.05 -11.32
CA LEU A 25 -10.99 -12.50 -9.96
C LEU A 25 -10.33 -13.42 -8.91
N GLY A 26 -10.52 -14.74 -9.03
CA GLY A 26 -9.90 -15.73 -8.14
C GLY A 26 -8.38 -15.84 -8.31
N MET A 27 -7.86 -15.65 -9.53
CA MET A 27 -6.41 -15.59 -9.76
C MET A 27 -5.80 -14.31 -9.18
N PHE A 28 -6.52 -13.18 -9.24
CA PHE A 28 -6.07 -11.92 -8.63
C PHE A 28 -6.07 -11.96 -7.10
N SER A 29 -7.02 -12.64 -6.46
CA SER A 29 -6.99 -12.79 -5.00
C SER A 29 -5.84 -13.67 -4.51
N SER A 30 -5.48 -14.71 -5.29
CA SER A 30 -4.37 -15.62 -4.98
C SER A 30 -3.00 -14.93 -5.08
N SER A 31 -2.77 -14.12 -6.12
CA SER A 31 -1.48 -13.41 -6.30
C SER A 31 -1.29 -12.22 -5.34
N GLN A 32 -2.36 -11.70 -4.76
CA GLN A 32 -2.29 -10.62 -3.76
C GLN A 32 -1.92 -11.13 -2.36
N ALA A 33 -2.33 -12.35 -1.99
CA ALA A 33 -2.12 -12.86 -0.64
C ALA A 33 -0.63 -12.85 -0.20
N PRO A 34 0.34 -13.24 -1.06
CA PRO A 34 1.76 -13.11 -0.72
C PRO A 34 2.19 -11.66 -0.50
N LEU A 35 1.78 -10.73 -1.37
CA LEU A 35 2.12 -9.30 -1.26
C LEU A 35 1.55 -8.68 0.02
N VAL A 36 0.30 -8.99 0.35
CA VAL A 36 -0.36 -8.51 1.57
C VAL A 36 0.32 -9.08 2.81
N SER A 37 0.68 -10.37 2.78
CA SER A 37 1.43 -11.02 3.86
C SER A 37 2.81 -10.39 4.06
N ALA A 38 3.54 -10.10 2.98
CA ALA A 38 4.83 -9.42 3.04
C ALA A 38 4.69 -8.00 3.60
N ALA A 39 3.71 -7.24 3.13
CA ALA A 39 3.42 -5.90 3.66
C ALA A 39 3.05 -5.94 5.16
N ALA A 40 2.20 -6.87 5.57
CA ALA A 40 1.83 -7.05 6.98
C ALA A 40 3.04 -7.43 7.85
N SER A 41 3.93 -8.28 7.34
CA SER A 41 5.19 -8.64 8.00
C SER A 41 6.11 -7.44 8.14
N ILE A 42 6.24 -6.61 7.09
CA ILE A 42 7.01 -5.36 7.14
C ILE A 42 6.44 -4.37 8.16
N VAL A 43 5.11 -4.20 8.20
CA VAL A 43 4.43 -3.36 9.21
C VAL A 43 4.67 -3.89 10.63
N ALA A 44 4.76 -5.21 10.78
CA ALA A 44 5.09 -5.87 12.04
C ALA A 44 6.60 -5.97 12.31
N GLU A 45 7.45 -5.36 11.47
CA GLU A 45 8.91 -5.36 11.56
C GLU A 45 9.52 -6.76 11.57
N LYS A 46 8.93 -7.66 10.79
CA LYS A 46 9.39 -9.02 10.59
C LYS A 46 9.92 -9.21 9.18
N ALA A 47 10.88 -10.11 9.05
CA ALA A 47 11.37 -10.53 7.76
C ALA A 47 10.22 -11.17 6.94
N ALA A 48 10.20 -10.90 5.64
CA ALA A 48 9.27 -11.49 4.70
C ALA A 48 10.01 -12.02 3.48
N HIS A 49 9.62 -13.20 3.02
CA HIS A 49 10.13 -13.80 1.79
C HIS A 49 8.99 -13.94 0.78
N LEU A 50 9.28 -13.65 -0.48
CA LEU A 50 8.41 -13.89 -1.62
C LEU A 50 9.16 -14.75 -2.64
N ASP A 51 8.47 -15.77 -3.17
CA ASP A 51 9.05 -16.69 -4.15
C ASP A 51 9.42 -16.00 -5.48
N THR A 52 8.84 -14.83 -5.73
CA THR A 52 9.09 -14.04 -6.95
C THR A 52 9.48 -12.61 -6.60
N PRO A 53 10.42 -12.01 -7.35
CA PRO A 53 10.86 -10.65 -7.09
C PRO A 53 9.72 -9.67 -7.39
N VAL A 54 9.49 -8.75 -6.46
CA VAL A 54 8.46 -7.72 -6.58
C VAL A 54 9.09 -6.35 -6.65
N ALA A 55 8.55 -5.49 -7.51
CA ALA A 55 9.01 -4.12 -7.62
C ALA A 55 8.75 -3.36 -6.32
N VAL A 56 9.71 -2.50 -5.96
CA VAL A 56 9.65 -1.64 -4.78
C VAL A 56 9.77 -0.19 -5.21
N ARG A 57 8.85 0.64 -4.73
CA ARG A 57 8.88 2.08 -4.97
C ARG A 57 8.52 2.84 -3.70
N LEU A 58 9.15 4.00 -3.53
CA LEU A 58 8.84 4.97 -2.49
C LEU A 58 8.10 6.14 -3.09
N TYR A 59 6.95 6.52 -2.52
CA TYR A 59 6.29 7.77 -2.84
C TYR A 59 6.61 8.80 -1.75
N PRO A 60 7.25 9.94 -2.10
CA PRO A 60 7.47 11.00 -1.14
C PRO A 60 6.14 11.65 -0.76
N ALA A 61 5.96 11.88 0.54
CA ALA A 61 4.82 12.58 1.10
C ALA A 61 5.25 13.35 2.35
N ASN A 62 4.33 14.09 2.95
CA ASN A 62 4.54 14.81 4.18
C ASN A 62 3.36 14.57 5.12
N TYR A 63 3.63 14.33 6.41
CA TYR A 63 2.62 14.54 7.43
C TYR A 63 2.64 16.00 7.84
N THR A 64 1.52 16.69 7.67
CA THR A 64 1.36 18.08 8.10
C THR A 64 0.40 18.14 9.28
N TYR A 65 0.74 18.86 10.34
CA TYR A 65 -0.15 19.05 11.49
C TYR A 65 -1.03 20.29 11.27
N THR A 66 -2.33 20.10 11.02
CA THR A 66 -3.30 21.18 10.81
C THR A 66 -4.60 20.88 11.55
N ASN A 67 -5.25 21.91 12.08
CA ASN A 67 -6.53 21.78 12.81
C ASN A 67 -6.51 20.69 13.91
N GLY A 68 -5.39 20.57 14.63
CA GLY A 68 -5.21 19.59 15.71
C GLY A 68 -4.99 18.15 15.27
N ARG A 69 -4.78 17.88 13.97
CA ARG A 69 -4.63 16.52 13.42
C ARG A 69 -3.50 16.44 12.40
N TRP A 70 -2.83 15.30 12.36
CA TRP A 70 -1.85 14.95 11.32
C TRP A 70 -2.54 14.52 10.04
N ILE A 71 -2.18 15.10 8.90
CA ILE A 71 -2.75 14.76 7.59
C ILE A 71 -1.61 14.47 6.63
N LEU A 72 -1.69 13.34 5.92
CA LEU A 72 -0.75 12.98 4.87
C LEU A 72 -1.05 13.81 3.61
N THR A 73 -0.07 14.59 3.15
CA THR A 73 -0.18 15.49 2.02
C THR A 73 1.04 15.35 1.11
N ASN A 74 0.93 15.84 -0.12
CA ASN A 74 2.08 16.01 -1.02
C ASN A 74 2.56 17.47 -1.08
N ARG A 75 1.95 18.36 -0.29
CA ARG A 75 2.24 19.79 -0.24
C ARG A 75 2.50 20.22 1.18
N VAL A 76 3.50 21.08 1.35
CA VAL A 76 3.80 21.76 2.60
C VAL A 76 3.12 23.12 2.54
N SER A 77 2.16 23.36 3.44
CA SER A 77 1.57 24.68 3.59
C SER A 77 2.56 25.62 4.31
N PRO A 78 2.74 26.87 3.87
CA PRO A 78 3.56 27.85 4.58
C PRO A 78 3.10 28.00 6.03
N GLY A 79 4.03 27.90 6.99
CA GLY A 79 3.74 28.02 8.43
C GLY A 79 3.20 26.77 9.11
N ALA A 80 3.02 25.66 8.38
CA ALA A 80 2.64 24.38 8.99
C ALA A 80 3.87 23.50 9.26
N THR A 81 3.89 22.81 10.40
CA THR A 81 4.89 21.78 10.67
C THR A 81 4.65 20.60 9.73
N ALA A 82 5.58 20.38 8.82
CA ALA A 82 5.56 19.27 7.88
C ALA A 82 6.73 18.33 8.13
N VAL A 83 6.41 17.03 8.17
CA VAL A 83 7.35 15.96 8.41
C VAL A 83 7.46 15.13 7.13
N PRO A 84 8.63 15.07 6.47
CA PRO A 84 8.80 14.27 5.28
C PRO A 84 8.73 12.78 5.63
N VAL A 85 7.96 12.04 4.84
CA VAL A 85 7.75 10.60 5.00
C VAL A 85 7.72 9.93 3.64
N TYR A 86 7.90 8.62 3.60
CA TYR A 86 7.69 7.85 2.38
C TYR A 86 6.63 6.78 2.59
N VAL A 87 5.80 6.61 1.56
CA VAL A 87 4.92 5.46 1.39
C VAL A 87 5.71 4.38 0.68
N LEU A 88 5.84 3.21 1.32
CA LEU A 88 6.44 2.05 0.69
C LEU A 88 5.41 1.36 -0.18
N SER A 89 5.84 0.83 -1.32
CA SER A 89 4.98 0.11 -2.23
C SER A 89 5.64 -1.15 -2.75
N LEU A 90 4.84 -2.21 -2.84
CA LEU A 90 5.25 -3.55 -3.28
C LEU A 90 4.38 -3.97 -4.47
N GLY A 91 5.02 -4.40 -5.55
CA GLY A 91 4.35 -4.83 -6.78
C GLY A 91 4.17 -3.72 -7.82
N GLN A 92 3.17 -3.87 -8.68
CA GLN A 92 2.90 -2.97 -9.81
C GLN A 92 1.99 -1.82 -9.39
N CYS A 93 2.59 -0.80 -8.78
CA CYS A 93 1.87 0.35 -8.23
C CYS A 93 1.70 1.51 -9.23
N PRO A 94 0.58 2.26 -9.15
CA PRO A 94 0.31 3.38 -10.05
C PRO A 94 1.40 4.46 -9.94
N PRO A 95 1.61 5.30 -10.96
CA PRO A 95 2.62 6.36 -10.90
C PRO A 95 2.31 7.43 -9.83
N SER A 96 1.06 7.53 -9.38
CA SER A 96 0.59 8.52 -8.42
C SER A 96 -0.30 7.87 -7.36
N ILE A 97 -0.27 8.42 -6.15
CA ILE A 97 -1.07 8.01 -4.99
C ILE A 97 -1.97 9.15 -4.48
N GLN A 98 -2.35 10.10 -5.36
CA GLN A 98 -3.13 11.28 -4.96
C GLN A 98 -4.42 10.94 -4.20
N ASP A 99 -5.11 9.86 -4.57
CA ASP A 99 -6.35 9.40 -3.90
C ASP A 99 -6.13 8.88 -2.48
N MET A 100 -4.87 8.65 -2.10
CA MET A 100 -4.45 8.21 -0.77
C MET A 100 -3.97 9.36 0.12
N LEU A 101 -3.93 10.58 -0.42
CA LEU A 101 -3.59 11.79 0.34
C LEU A 101 -4.82 12.37 1.06
N ASN A 102 -4.59 13.43 1.82
CA ASN A 102 -5.59 14.13 2.64
C ASN A 102 -6.28 13.23 3.68
N LYS A 103 -5.52 12.24 4.18
CA LYS A 103 -5.97 11.24 5.16
C LYS A 103 -4.95 11.12 6.28
N THR A 104 -5.39 10.60 7.42
CA THR A 104 -4.49 10.15 8.48
C THR A 104 -4.55 8.64 8.54
N TYR A 105 -3.39 8.02 8.52
CA TYR A 105 -3.27 6.58 8.70
C TYR A 105 -2.86 6.27 10.14
N ALA A 106 -3.41 5.19 10.66
CA ALA A 106 -3.04 4.54 11.89
C ALA A 106 -2.53 3.13 11.54
N VAL A 107 -1.88 2.46 12.48
CA VAL A 107 -1.35 1.11 12.26
C VAL A 107 -2.39 0.14 11.67
N ARG A 108 -3.66 0.23 12.12
CA ARG A 108 -4.77 -0.64 11.68
C ARG A 108 -5.19 -0.46 10.22
N ASN A 109 -4.87 0.66 9.58
CA ASN A 109 -5.24 0.95 8.20
C ASN A 109 -4.04 1.41 7.36
N ALA A 110 -2.82 1.17 7.84
CA ALA A 110 -1.59 1.55 7.15
C ALA A 110 -1.32 0.68 5.90
N THR A 111 -1.97 -0.47 5.76
CA THR A 111 -1.84 -1.31 4.56
C THR A 111 -3.02 -1.05 3.62
N VAL A 112 -2.74 -0.62 2.40
CA VAL A 112 -3.74 -0.39 1.35
C VAL A 112 -3.47 -1.34 0.19
N VAL A 113 -4.47 -2.15 -0.15
CA VAL A 113 -4.39 -3.12 -1.25
C VAL A 113 -5.03 -2.53 -2.49
N LEU A 114 -4.28 -2.54 -3.58
CA LEU A 114 -4.70 -2.24 -4.94
C LEU A 114 -4.42 -3.47 -5.80
N THR A 115 -5.09 -3.62 -6.94
CA THR A 115 -5.12 -4.85 -7.75
C THR A 115 -3.81 -5.67 -7.78
N ASN A 116 -2.69 -5.08 -8.19
CA ASN A 116 -1.38 -5.76 -8.21
C ASN A 116 -0.33 -5.04 -7.33
N CYS A 117 -0.79 -4.30 -6.33
CA CYS A 117 0.04 -3.38 -5.57
C CYS A 117 -0.41 -3.31 -4.12
N VAL A 118 0.55 -3.37 -3.19
CA VAL A 118 0.27 -3.09 -1.79
C VAL A 118 1.08 -1.87 -1.36
N LEU A 119 0.39 -0.88 -0.79
CA LEU A 119 1.00 0.30 -0.22
C LEU A 119 1.07 0.13 1.30
N VAL A 120 2.24 0.38 1.86
CA VAL A 120 2.44 0.55 3.29
C VAL A 120 2.58 2.05 3.56
N MET A 121 1.47 2.61 4.03
CA MET A 121 1.31 4.02 4.34
C MET A 121 2.05 4.37 5.63
N PRO A 122 2.72 5.53 5.70
CA PRO A 122 3.22 6.05 6.94
C PRO A 122 2.03 6.36 7.84
N TRP A 123 2.15 6.10 9.14
CA TRP A 123 1.05 6.19 10.07
C TRP A 123 1.44 6.89 11.36
N VAL A 124 0.44 7.39 12.07
CA VAL A 124 0.61 8.19 13.28
C VAL A 124 0.00 7.47 14.48
N GLN A 125 0.72 7.47 15.59
CA GLN A 125 0.24 7.00 16.89
C GLN A 125 0.73 7.95 17.97
N GLY A 126 -0.21 8.72 18.54
CA GLY A 126 0.13 9.80 19.46
C GLY A 126 1.02 10.84 18.78
N SER A 127 2.20 11.10 19.35
CA SER A 127 3.26 11.97 18.80
C SER A 127 4.29 11.21 17.95
N THR A 128 4.09 9.91 17.70
CA THR A 128 5.00 9.10 16.90
C THR A 128 4.51 8.97 15.47
N ILE A 129 5.38 9.26 14.51
CA ILE A 129 5.15 9.07 13.07
C ILE A 129 6.06 7.94 12.60
N THR A 130 5.46 6.86 12.12
CA THR A 130 6.17 5.74 11.51
C THR A 130 6.15 5.89 10.00
N HIS A 131 7.32 5.81 9.36
CA HIS A 131 7.44 5.80 7.91
C HIS A 131 8.50 4.80 7.46
N TYR A 132 8.56 4.57 6.16
CA TYR A 132 9.37 3.50 5.59
C TYR A 132 10.43 4.08 4.65
N ALA A 133 11.56 3.40 4.52
CA ALA A 133 12.48 3.57 3.40
C ALA A 133 12.80 2.17 2.85
N ALA A 134 13.32 2.12 1.63
CA ALA A 134 13.77 0.89 1.02
C ALA A 134 15.13 1.11 0.38
N THR A 135 16.02 0.14 0.53
CA THR A 135 17.35 0.15 -0.11
C THR A 135 17.35 -0.47 -1.51
N CYS A 136 16.25 -1.12 -1.88
CA CYS A 136 16.10 -1.81 -3.16
C CYS A 136 15.01 -1.18 -4.04
N ARG A 137 15.07 -1.49 -5.34
CA ARG A 137 13.99 -1.19 -6.32
C ARG A 137 13.16 -2.42 -6.69
N SER A 138 13.64 -3.61 -6.30
CA SER A 138 12.99 -4.89 -6.48
C SER A 138 13.65 -5.90 -5.55
N GLY A 139 12.91 -6.87 -5.01
CA GLY A 139 13.47 -7.90 -4.14
C GLY A 139 12.51 -9.04 -3.82
N THR A 140 13.05 -10.12 -3.26
CA THR A 140 12.32 -11.29 -2.74
C THR A 140 12.37 -11.35 -1.21
N ASP A 141 13.45 -10.86 -0.61
CA ASP A 141 13.74 -10.96 0.80
C ASP A 141 13.70 -9.58 1.44
N PHE A 142 12.67 -9.30 2.22
CA PHE A 142 12.48 -8.03 2.90
C PHE A 142 12.86 -8.17 4.37
N ARG A 143 13.80 -7.35 4.83
CA ARG A 143 14.29 -7.32 6.21
C ARG A 143 14.15 -5.90 6.76
N PRO A 144 13.05 -5.63 7.49
CA PRO A 144 12.84 -4.34 8.13
C PRO A 144 13.80 -4.15 9.31
N GLU A 145 14.38 -2.96 9.40
CA GLU A 145 15.18 -2.50 10.54
C GLU A 145 14.65 -1.14 10.99
N THR A 146 14.46 -0.98 12.29
CA THR A 146 13.83 0.22 12.85
C THR A 146 14.87 1.14 13.48
N ALA A 147 14.80 2.42 13.11
CA ALA A 147 15.54 3.50 13.75
C ALA A 147 14.56 4.55 14.28
N GLU A 148 14.82 5.04 15.50
CA GLU A 148 13.99 6.06 16.14
C GLU A 148 14.80 7.32 16.38
N VAL A 149 14.22 8.47 16.04
CA VAL A 149 14.81 9.79 16.26
C VAL A 149 13.71 10.72 16.76
N GLU A 150 14.00 11.56 17.75
CA GLU A 150 13.07 12.60 18.18
C GLU A 150 13.52 13.95 17.63
N ALA A 151 12.61 14.66 16.98
CA ALA A 151 12.86 16.01 16.46
C ALA A 151 11.65 16.90 16.73
N SER A 152 11.88 18.05 17.38
CA SER A 152 10.85 19.06 17.65
C SER A 152 9.61 18.52 18.38
N GLY A 153 9.79 17.58 19.32
CA GLY A 153 8.70 16.96 20.10
C GLY A 153 7.87 15.92 19.33
N VAL A 154 8.28 15.58 18.10
CA VAL A 154 7.71 14.49 17.30
C VAL A 154 8.70 13.34 17.27
N LYS A 155 8.24 12.16 17.66
CA LYS A 155 9.05 10.94 17.59
C LYS A 155 8.93 10.36 16.18
N MET A 156 10.03 10.30 15.47
CA MET A 156 10.13 9.71 14.14
C MET A 156 10.61 8.27 14.26
N ARG A 157 9.88 7.36 13.62
CA ARG A 157 10.23 5.94 13.54
C ARG A 157 10.39 5.58 12.07
N LEU A 158 11.64 5.41 11.65
CA LEU A 158 11.99 5.01 10.30
C LEU A 158 12.17 3.49 10.27
N VAL A 159 11.41 2.82 9.41
CA VAL A 159 11.59 1.39 9.11
C VAL A 159 12.31 1.29 7.76
N VAL A 160 13.60 0.94 7.79
CA VAL A 160 14.41 0.69 6.60
C VAL A 160 14.18 -0.75 6.17
N VAL A 161 13.64 -0.95 4.96
CA VAL A 161 13.41 -2.27 4.39
C VAL A 161 14.59 -2.62 3.50
N ASN A 162 15.43 -3.54 4.01
CA ASN A 162 16.51 -4.13 3.25
C ASN A 162 15.98 -5.26 2.37
N CYS A 163 16.44 -5.25 1.13
CA CYS A 163 16.13 -6.16 0.04
C CYS A 163 17.24 -5.99 -1.02
#